data_AF-A0A7Z9M508-F1
#
_entry.id   AF-A0A7Z9M508-F1
#
_cell.length_a   1.000
_cell.length_b   1.000
_cell.length_c   1.000
_cell.angle_alpha   90.00
_cell.angle_beta   90.00
_cell.angle_gamma   90.00
#
_symmetry.space_group_name_H-M   'P 1'
#
loop_
_entity.id
_entity.type
_entity.pdbx_description
1 polymer ?
#
loop_
_entity_poly.entity_id
_entity_poly.type
_entity_poly.pdbx_seq_one_letter_code
_entity_poly.pdbx_strand_id
1 'polypeptide(L)'
;MAPKIRSDCFLAHVRAATHGHVSETNSHPFHYGRFLFMHNGSIGGFRVIKRALRMRLSDSIYDWIRGETDSEHFFALFLERLNHKGKEITCEVMAAALRGALSDLKELLDEHGITTPTFLNVVITNGDSILATRYATDPELQPHTLYHSKGSKFECIEGVCRMTQTDPEDHTVLIVSERLTDVVEDWHKVPANHLVSVHSDLSVTVEPIEV
;
A
#
# COMPACT_ATOMS: atom_id res chain seq x y z
N MET A 1 17.18 -18.72 -1.39
CA MET A 1 15.89 -18.25 -1.94
C MET A 1 15.51 -19.13 -3.12
N ALA A 2 14.25 -19.55 -3.23
CA ALA A 2 13.81 -20.56 -4.19
C ALA A 2 13.96 -20.07 -5.65
N PRO A 3 14.76 -20.74 -6.51
CA PRO A 3 15.14 -20.22 -7.83
C PRO A 3 14.04 -20.32 -8.92
N LYS A 4 12.77 -20.51 -8.57
CA LYS A 4 11.73 -20.97 -9.52
C LYS A 4 10.37 -20.27 -9.48
N ILE A 5 10.19 -19.22 -8.69
CA ILE A 5 8.91 -18.48 -8.68
C ILE A 5 9.04 -17.31 -9.66
N ARG A 6 8.25 -17.35 -10.74
CA ARG A 6 8.03 -16.22 -11.66
C ARG A 6 6.61 -15.72 -11.44
N SER A 7 6.46 -14.41 -11.30
CA SER A 7 5.17 -13.74 -11.20
C SER A 7 5.32 -12.37 -11.86
N ASP A 8 4.25 -11.91 -12.49
CA ASP A 8 4.20 -10.59 -13.13
C ASP A 8 3.90 -9.48 -12.11
N CYS A 9 3.44 -9.84 -10.90
CA CYS A 9 3.22 -8.91 -9.79
C CYS A 9 3.41 -9.60 -8.44
N PHE A 10 4.33 -9.10 -7.61
CA PHE A 10 4.57 -9.63 -6.27
C PHE A 10 4.77 -8.52 -5.24
N LEU A 11 4.39 -8.80 -3.99
CA LEU A 11 4.64 -7.95 -2.83
C LEU A 11 5.57 -8.70 -1.87
N ALA A 12 6.55 -7.99 -1.32
CA ALA A 12 7.45 -8.52 -0.30
C ALA A 12 7.60 -7.49 0.82
N HIS A 13 7.40 -7.93 2.07
CA HIS A 13 7.45 -7.05 3.23
C HIS A 13 8.24 -7.71 4.36
N VAL A 14 9.37 -7.10 4.74
CA VAL A 14 10.14 -7.52 5.91
C VAL A 14 9.65 -6.71 7.11
N ARG A 15 8.97 -7.37 8.05
CA ARG A 15 8.40 -6.70 9.22
C ARG A 15 9.37 -6.74 10.39
N ALA A 16 9.72 -5.57 10.94
CA ALA A 16 10.15 -5.44 12.33
C ALA A 16 8.88 -5.26 13.19
N ALA A 17 8.54 -6.24 14.03
CA ALA A 17 7.27 -6.23 14.76
C ALA A 17 7.23 -5.08 15.80
N THR A 18 6.44 -4.04 15.53
CA THR A 18 6.25 -2.89 16.44
C THR A 18 5.05 -3.06 17.37
N HIS A 19 4.01 -3.80 16.97
CA HIS A 19 2.79 -4.04 17.76
C HIS A 19 2.22 -5.45 17.50
N GLY A 20 1.77 -6.11 18.58
CA GLY A 20 1.19 -7.47 18.56
C GLY A 20 2.22 -8.59 18.65
N HIS A 21 1.77 -9.81 18.94
CA HIS A 21 2.63 -10.99 18.88
C HIS A 21 3.08 -11.27 17.45
N VAL A 22 4.31 -11.75 17.29
CA VAL A 22 4.81 -12.29 16.02
C VAL A 22 3.99 -13.54 15.71
N SER A 23 2.99 -13.39 14.84
CA SER A 23 2.18 -14.48 14.31
C SER A 23 2.08 -14.34 12.80
N GLU A 24 1.92 -15.46 12.12
CA GLU A 24 1.67 -15.50 10.67
C GLU A 24 0.44 -14.66 10.30
N THR A 25 -0.59 -14.69 11.15
CA THR A 25 -1.82 -13.89 11.00
C THR A 25 -1.61 -12.38 11.06
N ASN A 26 -0.50 -11.90 11.62
CA ASN A 26 -0.16 -10.47 11.67
C ASN A 26 0.96 -10.11 10.69
N SER A 27 1.33 -11.03 9.79
CA SER A 27 2.44 -10.84 8.85
C SER A 27 1.90 -10.44 7.49
N HIS A 28 2.41 -9.33 6.96
CA HIS A 28 2.11 -8.89 5.60
C HIS A 28 2.72 -9.86 4.57
N PRO A 29 2.12 -9.97 3.36
CA PRO A 29 0.90 -9.27 2.93
C PRO A 29 -0.40 -9.94 3.44
N PHE A 30 -1.40 -9.12 3.79
CA PHE A 30 -2.78 -9.58 3.96
C PHE A 30 -3.39 -9.90 2.59
N HIS A 31 -4.34 -10.83 2.54
CA HIS A 31 -5.04 -11.18 1.31
C HIS A 31 -6.56 -11.27 1.47
N TYR A 32 -7.29 -10.84 0.45
CA TYR A 32 -8.74 -11.02 0.31
C TYR A 32 -9.06 -11.35 -1.15
N GLY A 33 -9.44 -12.60 -1.43
CA GLY A 33 -9.61 -13.06 -2.81
C GLY A 33 -8.31 -12.87 -3.61
N ARG A 34 -8.35 -12.03 -4.65
CA ARG A 34 -7.17 -11.67 -5.47
C ARG A 34 -6.37 -10.48 -4.95
N PHE A 35 -6.87 -9.79 -3.92
CA PHE A 35 -6.22 -8.59 -3.42
C PHE A 35 -5.12 -8.95 -2.44
N LEU A 36 -3.96 -8.30 -2.58
CA LEU A 36 -2.89 -8.30 -1.62
C LEU A 36 -2.70 -6.89 -1.05
N PHE A 37 -2.38 -6.80 0.23
CA PHE A 37 -2.17 -5.54 0.94
C PHE A 37 -0.98 -5.63 1.89
N MET A 38 -0.13 -4.62 1.90
CA MET A 38 0.91 -4.44 2.90
C MET A 38 0.96 -2.99 3.36
N HIS A 39 1.40 -2.77 4.60
CA HIS A 39 1.44 -1.47 5.23
C HIS A 39 2.73 -1.28 6.05
N ASN A 40 3.37 -0.13 5.86
CA ASN A 40 4.48 0.36 6.67
C ASN A 40 4.07 1.68 7.34
N GLY A 41 3.91 1.66 8.66
CA GLY A 41 3.40 2.78 9.43
C GLY A 41 2.53 2.31 10.58
N SER A 42 1.69 3.22 11.08
CA SER A 42 0.75 2.94 12.17
C SER A 42 -0.40 3.93 12.14
N ILE A 43 -1.59 3.47 12.54
CA ILE A 43 -2.76 4.33 12.74
C ILE A 43 -2.77 4.86 14.16
N GLY A 44 -2.68 6.19 14.29
CA GLY A 44 -2.76 6.88 15.57
C GLY A 44 -4.09 6.62 16.26
N GLY A 45 -4.05 6.38 17.58
CA GLY A 45 -5.26 6.12 18.36
C GLY A 45 -6.07 4.89 17.96
N PHE A 46 -5.52 3.96 17.17
CA PHE A 46 -6.25 2.82 16.62
C PHE A 46 -7.08 2.04 17.66
N ARG A 47 -6.53 1.81 18.86
CA ARG A 47 -7.26 1.11 19.95
C ARG A 47 -8.59 1.78 20.32
N VAL A 48 -8.67 3.11 20.21
CA VAL A 48 -9.87 3.90 20.50
C VAL A 48 -10.87 3.77 19.34
N ILE A 49 -10.42 3.99 18.11
CA ILE A 49 -11.29 4.01 16.93
C ILE A 49 -11.66 2.60 16.43
N LYS A 50 -10.95 1.54 16.84
CA LYS A 50 -11.12 0.16 16.34
C LYS A 50 -12.58 -0.29 16.34
N ARG A 51 -13.31 -0.03 17.43
CA ARG A 51 -14.73 -0.42 17.52
C ARG A 51 -15.59 0.37 16.54
N ALA A 52 -15.41 1.69 16.46
CA ALA A 52 -16.16 2.55 15.55
C ALA A 52 -15.85 2.23 14.08
N LEU A 53 -14.59 1.95 13.74
CA LEU A 53 -14.19 1.48 12.42
C LEU A 53 -14.93 0.20 12.05
N ARG A 54 -14.93 -0.80 12.93
CA ARG A 54 -15.62 -2.07 12.66
C ARG A 54 -17.14 -1.93 12.51
N MET A 55 -17.75 -0.93 13.13
CA MET A 55 -19.18 -0.61 12.96
C MET A 55 -19.51 -0.04 11.57
N ARG A 56 -18.51 0.43 10.81
CA ARG A 56 -18.68 0.89 9.42
C ARG A 56 -18.61 -0.24 8.39
N LEU A 57 -18.24 -1.46 8.81
CA LEU A 57 -18.05 -2.61 7.92
C LEU A 57 -19.34 -3.42 7.78
N SER A 58 -19.58 -3.96 6.60
CA SER A 58 -20.57 -5.02 6.40
C SER A 58 -20.18 -6.29 7.13
N ASP A 59 -21.16 -7.13 7.47
CA ASP A 59 -20.95 -8.41 8.18
C ASP A 59 -19.87 -9.26 7.48
N SER A 60 -19.91 -9.35 6.15
CA SER A 60 -18.95 -10.14 5.38
C SER A 60 -17.50 -9.67 5.50
N ILE A 61 -17.27 -8.35 5.56
CA ILE A 61 -15.93 -7.77 5.70
C ILE A 61 -15.49 -7.78 7.16
N TYR A 62 -16.42 -7.56 8.08
CA TYR A 62 -16.17 -7.67 9.52
C TYR A 62 -15.68 -9.09 9.89
N ASP A 63 -16.33 -10.12 9.36
CA ASP A 63 -16.02 -11.52 9.62
C ASP A 63 -14.73 -11.99 8.96
N TRP A 64 -14.27 -11.30 7.91
CA TRP A 64 -12.99 -11.59 7.28
C TRP A 64 -11.79 -11.22 8.16
N ILE A 65 -11.89 -10.19 9.01
CA ILE A 65 -10.80 -9.74 9.88
C ILE A 65 -10.48 -10.83 10.90
N ARG A 66 -9.24 -11.35 10.89
CA ARG A 66 -8.78 -12.41 11.79
C ARG A 66 -7.80 -11.94 12.86
N GLY A 67 -7.01 -10.93 12.55
CA GLY A 67 -6.01 -10.36 13.44
C GLY A 67 -6.50 -9.13 14.19
N GLU A 68 -5.54 -8.43 14.77
CA GLU A 68 -5.80 -7.28 15.65
C GLU A 68 -5.11 -6.01 15.19
N THR A 69 -4.39 -6.06 14.07
CA THR A 69 -3.57 -4.94 13.61
C THR A 69 -4.43 -3.84 12.98
N ASP A 70 -3.97 -2.61 13.13
CA ASP A 70 -4.49 -1.45 12.41
C ASP A 70 -4.47 -1.65 10.88
N SER A 71 -3.42 -2.30 10.40
CA SER A 71 -3.15 -2.58 9.00
C SER A 71 -4.24 -3.44 8.37
N GLU A 72 -4.65 -4.53 9.03
CA GLU A 72 -5.74 -5.40 8.56
C GLU A 72 -7.10 -4.68 8.59
N HIS A 73 -7.34 -3.85 9.61
CA HIS A 73 -8.59 -3.12 9.75
C HIS A 73 -8.69 -1.98 8.71
N PHE A 74 -7.58 -1.33 8.38
CA PHE A 74 -7.56 -0.37 7.28
C PHE A 74 -7.77 -1.05 5.92
N PHE A 75 -7.18 -2.23 5.72
CA PHE A 75 -7.46 -3.00 4.52
C PHE A 75 -8.95 -3.41 4.43
N ALA A 76 -9.57 -3.78 5.55
CA ALA A 76 -11.01 -4.03 5.61
C ALA A 76 -11.83 -2.79 5.19
N LEU A 77 -11.46 -1.60 5.66
CA LEU A 77 -12.11 -0.34 5.30
C LEU A 77 -11.98 -0.04 3.79
N PHE A 78 -10.81 -0.31 3.21
CA PHE A 78 -10.60 -0.27 1.76
C PHE A 78 -11.51 -1.27 1.02
N LEU A 79 -11.60 -2.51 1.47
CA LEU A 79 -12.45 -3.54 0.86
C LEU A 79 -13.94 -3.19 0.93
N GLU A 80 -14.38 -2.62 2.06
CA GLU A 80 -15.74 -2.11 2.24
C GLU A 80 -16.04 -1.00 1.24
N ARG A 81 -15.12 -0.05 1.04
CA ARG A 81 -15.28 1.02 0.03
C ARG A 81 -15.19 0.52 -1.40
N LEU A 82 -14.41 -0.53 -1.65
CA LEU A 82 -14.28 -1.12 -2.97
C LEU A 82 -15.60 -1.75 -3.44
N ASN A 83 -16.37 -2.36 -2.51
CA ASN A 83 -17.69 -2.99 -2.72
C ASN A 83 -17.96 -3.45 -4.15
N HIS A 84 -17.10 -4.37 -4.63
CA HIS A 84 -17.13 -4.82 -6.01
C HIS A 84 -18.31 -5.79 -6.20
N LYS A 85 -19.48 -5.25 -6.51
CA LYS A 85 -20.71 -6.03 -6.79
C LYS A 85 -20.64 -6.72 -8.16
N GLY A 86 -19.58 -7.49 -8.41
CA GLY A 86 -19.32 -8.18 -9.68
C GLY A 86 -18.86 -7.27 -10.83
N LYS A 87 -18.52 -6.01 -10.55
CA LYS A 87 -17.98 -5.09 -11.54
C LYS A 87 -16.48 -5.31 -11.75
N GLU A 88 -16.00 -4.95 -12.92
CA GLU A 88 -14.57 -4.86 -13.20
C GLU A 88 -13.89 -3.87 -12.23
N ILE A 89 -12.72 -4.25 -11.74
CA ILE A 89 -11.98 -3.48 -10.73
C ILE A 89 -10.75 -2.92 -11.42
N THR A 90 -10.91 -1.75 -12.02
CA THR A 90 -9.82 -1.01 -12.65
C THR A 90 -8.93 -0.33 -11.61
N CYS A 91 -7.79 0.18 -12.04
CA CYS A 91 -6.87 0.93 -11.17
C CYS A 91 -7.56 2.15 -10.55
N GLU A 92 -8.40 2.84 -11.33
CA GLU A 92 -9.13 4.05 -10.92
C GLU A 92 -10.21 3.73 -9.87
N VAL A 93 -10.90 2.59 -10.02
CA VAL A 93 -11.87 2.12 -9.03
C VAL A 93 -11.17 1.82 -7.70
N MET A 94 -10.03 1.14 -7.74
CA MET A 94 -9.21 0.92 -6.54
C MET A 94 -8.74 2.25 -5.94
N ALA A 95 -8.29 3.19 -6.77
CA ALA A 95 -7.79 4.49 -6.31
C ALA A 95 -8.89 5.32 -5.64
N ALA A 96 -10.10 5.29 -6.18
CA ALA A 96 -11.28 5.91 -5.58
C ALA A 96 -11.64 5.26 -4.24
N ALA A 97 -11.63 3.92 -4.16
CA ALA A 97 -11.88 3.19 -2.92
C ALA A 97 -10.84 3.51 -1.83
N LEU A 98 -9.55 3.62 -2.20
CA LEU A 98 -8.48 3.96 -1.28
C LEU A 98 -8.60 5.39 -0.74
N ARG A 99 -8.94 6.37 -1.59
CA ARG A 99 -9.26 7.73 -1.13
C ARG A 99 -10.46 7.74 -0.19
N GLY A 100 -11.52 6.99 -0.53
CA GLY A 100 -12.70 6.84 0.34
C GLY A 100 -12.35 6.25 1.71
N ALA A 101 -11.50 5.24 1.76
CA ALA A 101 -11.06 4.62 3.01
C ALA A 101 -10.16 5.55 3.84
N LEU A 102 -9.31 6.36 3.20
CA LEU A 102 -8.55 7.42 3.88
C LEU A 102 -9.50 8.48 4.47
N SER A 103 -10.57 8.83 3.75
CA SER A 103 -11.56 9.82 4.20
C SER A 103 -12.34 9.30 5.41
N ASP A 104 -12.82 8.05 5.35
CA ASP A 104 -13.45 7.39 6.50
C ASP A 104 -12.53 7.33 7.71
N LEU A 105 -11.24 7.03 7.50
CA LEU A 105 -10.29 7.00 8.59
C LEU A 105 -10.10 8.39 9.21
N LYS A 106 -9.96 9.43 8.38
CA LYS A 106 -9.84 10.81 8.84
C LYS A 106 -11.05 11.22 9.68
N GLU A 107 -12.26 10.95 9.18
CA GLU A 107 -13.51 11.19 9.92
C GLU A 107 -13.53 10.46 11.27
N LEU A 108 -13.14 9.18 11.31
CA LEU A 108 -13.06 8.41 12.56
C LEU A 108 -12.08 9.02 13.56
N LEU A 109 -10.91 9.48 13.08
CA LEU A 109 -9.91 10.15 13.91
C LEU A 109 -10.47 11.46 14.48
N ASP A 110 -11.12 12.27 13.64
CA ASP A 110 -11.70 13.56 14.02
C ASP A 110 -12.88 13.39 15.01
N GLU A 111 -13.81 12.46 14.73
CA GLU A 111 -14.96 12.12 15.59
C GLU A 111 -14.54 11.72 17.01
N HIS A 112 -13.36 11.10 17.15
CA HIS A 112 -12.83 10.61 18.41
C HIS A 112 -11.73 11.50 18.99
N GLY A 113 -11.47 12.67 18.38
CA GLY A 113 -10.47 13.63 18.84
C GLY A 113 -9.04 13.08 18.87
N ILE A 114 -8.69 12.19 17.94
CA ILE A 114 -7.38 11.57 17.87
C ILE A 114 -6.39 12.53 17.21
N THR A 115 -5.44 13.03 18.00
CA THR A 115 -4.35 13.89 17.52
C THR A 115 -3.04 13.15 17.26
N THR A 116 -2.98 11.86 17.63
CA THR A 116 -1.78 11.05 17.36
C THR A 116 -1.65 10.87 15.84
N PRO A 117 -0.49 11.18 15.25
CA PRO A 117 -0.29 11.05 13.82
C PRO A 117 -0.49 9.63 13.31
N THR A 118 -1.11 9.52 12.13
CA THR A 118 -1.19 8.28 11.36
C THR A 118 -0.19 8.36 10.23
N PHE A 119 0.55 7.26 10.02
CA PHE A 119 1.42 7.05 8.86
C PHE A 119 0.90 5.86 8.09
N LEU A 120 0.61 6.03 6.80
CA LEU A 120 0.03 5.00 5.94
C LEU A 120 0.81 4.91 4.63
N ASN A 121 1.97 4.25 4.68
CA ASN A 121 2.59 3.77 3.45
C ASN A 121 2.02 2.40 3.13
N VAL A 122 0.92 2.37 2.36
CA VAL A 122 0.29 1.11 1.96
C VAL A 122 0.66 0.76 0.53
N VAL A 123 0.65 -0.53 0.21
CA VAL A 123 0.69 -1.04 -1.16
C VAL A 123 -0.42 -2.06 -1.32
N ILE A 124 -1.24 -1.90 -2.36
CA ILE A 124 -2.40 -2.74 -2.66
C ILE A 124 -2.28 -3.21 -4.10
N THR A 125 -2.53 -4.48 -4.37
CA THR A 125 -2.65 -4.99 -5.74
C THR A 125 -3.84 -5.92 -5.88
N ASN A 126 -4.44 -5.95 -7.07
CA ASN A 126 -5.43 -6.96 -7.48
C ASN A 126 -4.81 -8.06 -8.37
N GLY A 127 -3.48 -8.03 -8.59
CA GLY A 127 -2.74 -8.88 -9.51
C GLY A 127 -2.36 -8.20 -10.83
N ASP A 128 -3.14 -7.21 -11.27
CA ASP A 128 -2.97 -6.51 -12.55
C ASP A 128 -2.46 -5.07 -12.37
N SER A 129 -2.95 -4.38 -11.33
CA SER A 129 -2.61 -3.01 -10.98
C SER A 129 -2.05 -2.92 -9.57
N ILE A 130 -1.25 -1.89 -9.29
CA ILE A 130 -0.70 -1.62 -7.96
C ILE A 130 -1.03 -0.18 -7.56
N LEU A 131 -1.53 0.00 -6.34
CA LEU A 131 -1.62 1.31 -5.69
C LEU A 131 -0.60 1.36 -4.56
N ALA A 132 0.02 2.53 -4.36
CA ALA A 132 0.81 2.79 -3.19
C ALA A 132 0.63 4.21 -2.67
N THR A 133 0.60 4.40 -1.37
CA THR A 133 0.53 5.74 -0.76
C THR A 133 1.80 6.05 -0.01
N ARG A 134 2.17 7.33 0.03
CA ARG A 134 3.07 7.86 1.05
C ARG A 134 2.31 8.92 1.83
N TYR A 135 1.72 8.58 2.97
CA TYR A 135 0.72 9.43 3.62
C TYR A 135 0.98 9.62 5.11
N ALA A 136 0.83 10.86 5.58
CA ALA A 136 0.72 11.20 7.00
C ALA A 136 -0.50 12.13 7.24
N THR A 137 -1.19 11.97 8.37
CA THR A 137 -2.30 12.88 8.73
C THR A 137 -1.84 14.24 9.22
N ASP A 138 -0.64 14.31 9.81
CA ASP A 138 -0.03 15.55 10.27
C ASP A 138 0.84 16.14 9.15
N PRO A 139 0.51 17.34 8.61
CA PRO A 139 1.26 17.95 7.53
C PRO A 139 2.66 18.42 7.93
N GLU A 140 2.95 18.59 9.23
CA GLU A 140 4.27 18.96 9.73
C GLU A 140 5.21 17.75 9.80
N LEU A 141 4.67 16.53 9.76
CA LEU A 141 5.44 15.30 9.85
C LEU A 141 5.75 14.71 8.49
N GLN A 142 6.95 14.15 8.37
CA GLN A 142 7.35 13.42 7.18
C GLN A 142 6.97 11.95 7.30
N PRO A 143 6.10 11.42 6.42
CA PRO A 143 5.87 9.98 6.36
C PRO A 143 7.15 9.25 5.96
N HIS A 144 7.21 7.96 6.31
CA HIS A 144 8.28 7.07 5.86
C HIS A 144 8.50 7.23 4.36
N THR A 145 9.74 7.04 3.96
CA THR A 145 10.19 7.05 2.58
C THR A 145 9.43 6.03 1.73
N LEU A 146 9.22 6.40 0.48
CA LEU A 146 8.68 5.54 -0.56
C LEU A 146 9.27 6.04 -1.88
N TYR A 147 9.73 5.11 -2.69
CA TYR A 147 10.33 5.38 -4.00
C TYR A 147 9.64 4.50 -5.03
N HIS A 148 9.57 5.00 -6.25
CA HIS A 148 9.27 4.17 -7.40
C HIS A 148 10.38 4.26 -8.44
N SER A 149 10.50 3.22 -9.25
CA SER A 149 11.42 3.17 -10.39
C SER A 149 10.69 2.54 -11.57
N LYS A 150 10.97 3.02 -12.78
CA LYS A 150 10.42 2.49 -14.03
C LYS A 150 11.55 2.31 -15.04
N GLY A 151 11.56 1.17 -15.71
CA GLY A 151 12.47 0.87 -16.83
C GLY A 151 12.07 -0.42 -17.51
N SER A 152 12.96 -1.00 -18.30
CA SER A 152 12.75 -2.29 -18.96
C SER A 152 12.96 -3.45 -17.99
N LYS A 153 14.06 -3.39 -17.22
CA LYS A 153 14.46 -4.47 -16.32
C LYS A 153 15.31 -3.92 -15.17
N PHE A 154 15.19 -4.53 -14.00
CA PHE A 154 16.12 -4.33 -12.90
C PHE A 154 17.08 -5.51 -12.82
N GLU A 155 18.37 -5.28 -13.03
CA GLU A 155 19.37 -6.34 -13.07
C GLU A 155 20.71 -5.94 -12.44
N CYS A 156 21.46 -6.94 -12.01
CA CYS A 156 22.78 -6.77 -11.40
C CYS A 156 23.86 -7.23 -12.37
N ILE A 157 24.63 -6.29 -12.90
CA ILE A 157 25.75 -6.52 -13.81
C ILE A 157 27.03 -6.13 -13.06
N GLU A 158 28.00 -7.06 -12.99
CA GLU A 158 29.29 -6.82 -12.32
C GLU A 158 29.16 -6.32 -10.86
N GLY A 159 28.14 -6.79 -10.15
CA GLY A 159 27.88 -6.42 -8.75
C GLY A 159 27.14 -5.10 -8.55
N VAL A 160 26.81 -4.37 -9.63
CA VAL A 160 26.00 -3.16 -9.57
C VAL A 160 24.60 -3.48 -10.08
N CYS A 161 23.60 -3.30 -9.22
CA CYS A 161 22.21 -3.41 -9.61
C CYS A 161 21.67 -2.05 -10.06
N ARG A 162 20.93 -2.03 -11.16
CA ARG A 162 20.35 -0.81 -11.74
C ARG A 162 19.10 -1.10 -12.54
N MET A 163 18.28 -0.08 -12.70
CA MET A 163 17.21 -0.07 -13.67
C MET A 163 17.79 0.20 -15.07
N THR A 164 17.48 -0.65 -16.05
CA THR A 164 17.89 -0.46 -17.44
C THR A 164 16.73 0.07 -18.28
N GLN A 165 17.04 0.80 -19.34
CA GLN A 165 16.06 1.35 -20.29
C GLN A 165 16.40 0.91 -21.73
N THR A 166 16.70 -0.38 -21.89
CA THR A 166 17.25 -0.93 -23.13
C THR A 166 16.18 -1.24 -24.18
N ASP A 167 14.97 -1.57 -23.75
CA ASP A 167 13.87 -1.94 -24.65
C ASP A 167 12.63 -1.08 -24.32
N PRO A 168 12.11 -0.29 -25.27
CA PRO A 168 10.89 0.50 -25.08
C PRO A 168 9.62 -0.33 -24.88
N GLU A 169 9.59 -1.61 -25.29
CA GLU A 169 8.41 -2.47 -25.17
C GLU A 169 8.37 -3.22 -23.82
N ASP A 170 9.53 -3.46 -23.21
CA ASP A 170 9.59 -4.02 -21.87
C ASP A 170 9.36 -2.93 -20.83
N HIS A 171 8.47 -3.21 -19.90
CA HIS A 171 8.18 -2.35 -18.76
C HIS A 171 8.26 -3.15 -17.47
N THR A 172 8.97 -2.58 -16.51
CA THR A 172 9.09 -3.06 -15.14
C THR A 172 8.93 -1.84 -14.24
N VAL A 173 8.11 -1.99 -13.19
CA VAL A 173 7.94 -0.97 -12.16
C VAL A 173 8.31 -1.57 -10.82
N LEU A 174 9.12 -0.85 -10.05
CA LEU A 174 9.43 -1.18 -8.66
C LEU A 174 8.86 -0.09 -7.76
N ILE A 175 8.24 -0.50 -6.65
CA ILE A 175 7.87 0.38 -5.54
C ILE A 175 8.56 -0.15 -4.28
N VAL A 176 9.34 0.69 -3.61
CA VAL A 176 10.19 0.28 -2.48
C VAL A 176 10.16 1.35 -1.39
N SER A 177 10.25 0.93 -0.13
CA SER A 177 10.33 1.87 1.00
C SER A 177 11.68 2.59 1.06
N GLU A 178 12.76 1.90 0.66
CA GLU A 178 14.12 2.42 0.59
C GLU A 178 14.74 2.06 -0.76
N ARG A 179 15.64 2.90 -1.26
CA ARG A 179 16.38 2.62 -2.49
C ARG A 179 17.15 1.32 -2.32
N LEU A 180 17.03 0.41 -3.30
CA LEU A 180 17.77 -0.86 -3.27
C LEU A 180 19.26 -0.68 -3.61
N THR A 181 19.61 0.44 -4.23
CA THR A 181 20.94 0.72 -4.79
C THR A 181 21.27 2.21 -4.65
N ASP A 182 22.56 2.55 -4.73
CA ASP A 182 23.04 3.93 -4.65
C ASP A 182 22.96 4.70 -5.98
N VAL A 183 22.46 4.06 -7.04
CA VAL A 183 22.22 4.70 -8.34
C VAL A 183 20.99 5.61 -8.24
N VAL A 184 21.19 6.82 -7.72
CA VAL A 184 20.10 7.74 -7.33
C VAL A 184 19.13 8.04 -8.48
N GLU A 185 19.65 8.12 -9.70
CA GLU A 185 18.91 8.44 -10.92
C GLU A 185 17.79 7.43 -11.23
N ASP A 186 17.91 6.20 -10.75
CA ASP A 186 16.90 5.16 -10.95
C ASP A 186 15.67 5.35 -10.04
N TRP A 187 15.79 6.15 -8.97
CA TRP A 187 14.82 6.17 -7.87
C TRP A 187 14.12 7.51 -7.74
N HIS A 188 12.81 7.49 -7.99
CA HIS A 188 11.95 8.67 -7.87
C HIS A 188 11.28 8.64 -6.50
N LYS A 189 11.65 9.60 -5.63
CA LYS A 189 11.04 9.71 -4.30
C LYS A 189 9.59 10.17 -4.44
N VAL A 190 8.66 9.42 -3.85
CA VAL A 190 7.26 9.80 -3.80
C VAL A 190 7.10 11.00 -2.84
N PRO A 191 6.44 12.10 -3.25
CA PRO A 191 6.18 13.22 -2.36
C PRO A 191 5.28 12.80 -1.19
N ALA A 192 5.28 13.59 -0.11
CA ALA A 192 4.38 13.31 1.00
C ALA A 192 2.92 13.53 0.55
N ASN A 193 2.03 12.69 1.06
CA ASN A 193 0.59 12.68 0.80
C ASN A 193 0.26 12.54 -0.69
N HIS A 194 0.97 11.62 -1.37
CA HIS A 194 0.71 11.27 -2.77
C HIS A 194 0.33 9.79 -2.91
N LEU A 195 -0.51 9.52 -3.90
CA LEU A 195 -0.90 8.21 -4.39
C LEU A 195 -0.08 7.93 -5.66
N VAL A 196 0.52 6.75 -5.70
CA VAL A 196 1.12 6.16 -6.88
C VAL A 196 0.17 5.10 -7.39
N SER A 197 -0.17 5.16 -8.68
CA SER A 197 -0.94 4.11 -9.35
C SER A 197 -0.13 3.53 -10.49
N VAL A 198 0.05 2.22 -10.48
CA VAL A 198 0.62 1.43 -11.57
C VAL A 198 -0.53 0.70 -12.24
N HIS A 199 -0.82 1.08 -13.48
CA HIS A 199 -1.90 0.49 -14.25
C HIS A 199 -1.45 -0.85 -14.86
N SER A 200 -2.37 -1.61 -15.45
CA SER A 200 -2.09 -2.92 -16.04
C SER A 200 -1.13 -2.89 -17.23
N ASP A 201 -0.96 -1.72 -17.86
CA ASP A 201 0.03 -1.47 -18.92
C ASP A 201 1.38 -0.99 -18.37
N LEU A 202 1.55 -0.99 -17.04
CA LEU A 202 2.74 -0.53 -16.33
C LEU A 202 3.05 0.97 -16.55
N SER A 203 2.05 1.75 -16.97
CA SER A 203 2.07 3.20 -16.81
C SER A 203 1.98 3.56 -15.32
N VAL A 204 2.68 4.63 -14.93
CA VAL A 204 2.76 5.08 -13.54
C VAL A 204 2.22 6.49 -13.47
N THR A 205 1.25 6.71 -12.60
CA THR A 205 0.74 8.03 -12.24
C THR A 205 1.07 8.33 -10.79
N VAL A 206 1.41 9.58 -10.50
CA VAL A 206 1.68 10.06 -9.14
C VAL A 206 0.89 11.34 -8.94
N GLU A 207 -0.02 11.34 -7.98
CA GLU A 207 -0.98 12.41 -7.78
C GLU A 207 -1.17 12.72 -6.29
N PRO A 208 -1.47 13.98 -5.92
CA PRO A 208 -1.73 14.34 -4.54
C PRO A 208 -3.00 13.63 -4.03
N ILE A 209 -2.98 13.29 -2.74
CA ILE A 209 -4.14 12.75 -2.05
C ILE A 209 -4.87 13.92 -1.37
N GLU A 210 -6.05 14.23 -1.87
CA GLU A 210 -6.96 15.22 -1.27
C GLU A 210 -8.01 14.48 -0.43
N VAL A 211 -7.93 14.63 0.89
CA VAL A 211 -8.82 13.96 1.88
C VAL A 211 -9.19 14.86 3.04
#